data_AF-A0A5D6Y9Z5-F1
#
_entry.id   AF-A0A5D6Y9Z5-F1
#
_cell.length_a   1.000
_cell.length_b   1.000
_cell.length_c   1.000
_cell.angle_alpha   90.00
_cell.angle_beta   90.00
_cell.angle_gamma   90.00
#
_symmetry.space_group_name_H-M   'P 1'
#
loop_
_entity.id
_entity.type
_entity.pdbx_description
1 polymer ?
#
loop_
_entity_poly.entity_id
_entity_poly.type
_entity_poly.pdbx_seq_one_letter_code
_entity_poly.pdbx_strand_id
1 'polypeptide(L)' 'MQQAEILRQVASGALRPTFSEDCPKAILDLADSCLQADPAHRPTASEIADALELMAGLLASGEGSLS' A
#
# COMPACT_ATOMS: atom_id res chain seq x y z
N MET A 1 -26.82 12.87 0.31
CA MET A 1 -26.55 11.83 -0.71
C MET A 1 -25.12 11.84 -1.28
N GLN A 2 -24.22 12.76 -0.90
CA GLN A 2 -22.92 12.90 -1.57
C GLN A 2 -21.85 11.87 -1.15
N GLN A 3 -21.89 11.38 0.10
CA GLN A 3 -20.92 10.39 0.58
C GLN A 3 -21.03 9.02 -0.11
N ALA A 4 -22.24 8.63 -0.52
CA ALA A 4 -22.47 7.34 -1.17
C ALA A 4 -21.78 7.24 -2.54
N GLU A 5 -21.66 8.36 -3.27
CA GLU A 5 -21.03 8.36 -4.58
C GLU A 5 -19.51 8.17 -4.48
N ILE A 6 -18.86 8.79 -3.51
CA ILE A 6 -17.42 8.60 -3.26
C ILE A 6 -17.14 7.13 -2.94
N LEU A 7 -17.94 6.53 -2.05
CA LEU A 7 -17.79 5.11 -1.68
C LEU A 7 -17.94 4.20 -2.91
N ARG A 8 -18.91 4.48 -3.78
CA ARG A 8 -19.13 3.72 -5.02
C ARG A 8 -17.94 3.84 -5.99
N GLN A 9 -17.40 5.03 -6.15
CA GLN A 9 -16.24 5.26 -7.03
C GLN A 9 -14.97 4.58 -6.50
N VAL A 10 -14.74 4.59 -5.18
CA VAL A 10 -13.62 3.86 -4.56
C VAL A 10 -13.77 2.35 -4.75
N ALA A 11 -14.96 1.81 -4.43
CA ALA A 11 -15.24 0.38 -4.51
C ALA A 11 -15.15 -0.17 -5.95
N SER A 12 -15.53 0.63 -6.95
CA SER A 12 -15.46 0.25 -8.36
C SER A 12 -14.09 0.42 -9.01
N GLY A 13 -13.11 1.01 -8.32
CA GLY A 13 -11.82 1.33 -8.94
C GLY A 13 -11.77 2.69 -9.63
N ALA A 14 -12.91 3.35 -9.83
CA ALA A 14 -13.01 4.60 -10.58
C ALA A 14 -12.35 5.80 -9.88
N LEU A 15 -12.20 5.73 -8.56
CA LEU A 15 -11.46 6.71 -7.77
C LEU A 15 -10.28 6.05 -7.08
N ARG A 16 -9.09 6.60 -7.32
CA ARG A 16 -7.82 6.21 -6.70
C ARG A 16 -7.06 7.47 -6.27
N PRO A 17 -6.25 7.41 -5.20
CA PRO A 17 -5.39 8.52 -4.83
C PRO A 17 -4.37 8.77 -5.95
N THR A 18 -4.07 10.05 -6.18
CA THR A 18 -2.97 10.49 -7.03
C THR A 18 -1.72 10.70 -6.17
N PHE A 19 -0.56 10.32 -6.69
CA PHE A 19 0.72 10.50 -6.02
C PHE A 19 1.47 11.68 -6.64
N SER A 20 2.36 12.30 -5.85
CA SER A 20 3.25 13.34 -6.34
C SER A 20 4.26 12.78 -7.35
N GLU A 21 4.73 13.63 -8.27
CA GLU A 21 5.74 13.23 -9.28
C GLU A 21 7.09 12.83 -8.67
N ASP A 22 7.42 13.37 -7.49
CA ASP A 22 8.63 13.04 -6.73
C ASP A 22 8.53 11.70 -5.98
N CYS A 23 7.40 11.00 -6.06
CA CYS A 23 7.19 9.75 -5.35
C CYS A 23 8.09 8.64 -5.93
N PRO A 24 8.93 7.97 -5.11
CA PRO A 24 9.75 6.87 -5.59
C PRO A 24 8.90 5.74 -6.17
N LYS A 25 9.36 5.15 -7.29
CA LYS A 25 8.66 4.06 -7.96
C LYS A 25 8.31 2.88 -7.03
N ALA A 26 9.20 2.53 -6.10
CA ALA A 26 8.97 1.46 -5.14
C ALA A 26 7.74 1.71 -4.23
N ILE A 27 7.52 2.98 -3.84
CA ILE A 27 6.35 3.37 -3.04
C ILE A 27 5.08 3.36 -3.89
N LEU A 28 5.16 3.77 -5.16
CA LEU A 28 4.03 3.68 -6.10
C LEU A 28 3.58 2.24 -6.31
N ASP A 29 4.53 1.33 -6.55
CA ASP A 29 4.25 -0.09 -6.79
C ASP A 29 3.66 -0.76 -5.51
N LEU A 30 4.15 -0.39 -4.33
CA LEU A 30 3.58 -0.83 -3.05
C LEU A 30 2.16 -0.28 -2.83
N ALA A 31 1.93 0.99 -3.14
CA ALA A 31 0.62 1.60 -2.98
C ALA A 31 -0.42 1.02 -3.94
N ASP A 32 -0.04 0.69 -5.19
CA ASP A 32 -0.90 0.00 -6.14
C ASP A 32 -1.32 -1.39 -5.62
N SER A 33 -0.37 -2.13 -5.04
CA SER A 33 -0.62 -3.43 -4.40
C SER A 33 -1.62 -3.30 -3.23
N CYS A 34 -1.50 -2.27 -2.40
CA CYS A 34 -2.44 -1.97 -1.32
C CYS A 34 -3.84 -1.60 -1.82
N LEU A 35 -3.94 -0.98 -3.00
CA LEU A 35 -5.18 -0.45 -3.58
C LEU A 35 -5.86 -1.40 -4.57
N GLN A 36 -5.42 -2.68 -4.60
CA GLN A 36 -6.03 -3.72 -5.42
C GLN A 36 -7.54 -3.82 -5.15
N ALA A 37 -8.31 -3.87 -6.24
CA ALA A 37 -9.77 -3.95 -6.16
C ALA A 37 -10.20 -5.25 -5.46
N ASP A 38 -9.53 -6.35 -5.82
CA ASP A 38 -9.71 -7.64 -5.16
C ASP A 38 -8.99 -7.67 -3.80
N PRO A 39 -9.72 -7.87 -2.68
CA PRO A 39 -9.13 -7.99 -1.36
C PRO A 39 -8.10 -9.12 -1.23
N ALA A 40 -8.22 -10.20 -2.02
CA ALA A 40 -7.30 -11.34 -1.95
C ALA A 40 -5.90 -11.03 -2.50
N HIS A 41 -5.78 -9.99 -3.32
CA HIS A 41 -4.51 -9.54 -3.90
C HIS A 41 -3.83 -8.44 -3.08
N ARG A 42 -4.46 -7.99 -1.98
CA ARG A 42 -3.87 -6.96 -1.11
C ARG A 42 -2.84 -7.61 -0.18
N PRO A 43 -1.66 -7.00 -0.03
CA PRO A 43 -0.68 -7.49 0.93
C PRO A 43 -1.20 -7.29 2.37
N THR A 44 -0.71 -8.14 3.24
CA THR A 44 -0.88 -8.02 4.69
C THR A 44 -0.04 -6.88 5.24
N ALA A 45 -0.40 -6.38 6.42
CA ALA A 45 0.38 -5.35 7.09
C ALA A 45 1.84 -5.76 7.34
N SER A 46 2.10 -7.05 7.58
CA SER A 46 3.46 -7.58 7.78
C SER A 46 4.28 -7.47 6.50
N GLU A 47 3.73 -7.90 5.36
CA GLU A 47 4.43 -7.82 4.07
C GLU A 47 4.71 -6.37 3.65
N ILE A 48 3.80 -5.45 3.98
CA ILE A 48 4.00 -4.02 3.76
C ILE A 48 5.16 -3.49 4.63
N ALA A 49 5.22 -3.87 5.91
CA ALA A 49 6.30 -3.47 6.80
C ALA A 49 7.66 -3.97 6.31
N ASP A 50 7.75 -5.25 5.93
CA ASP A 50 8.96 -5.86 5.38
C ASP A 50 9.42 -5.12 4.11
N ALA A 51 8.49 -4.77 3.22
CA ALA A 51 8.79 -4.02 2.00
C ALA A 51 9.32 -2.62 2.32
N LEU A 52 8.72 -1.92 3.28
CA LEU A 52 9.14 -0.59 3.71
C LEU A 52 10.52 -0.62 4.38
N GLU A 53 10.80 -1.62 5.22
CA GLU A 53 12.11 -1.81 5.86
C GLU A 53 13.22 -2.07 4.83
N LEU A 54 12.93 -2.89 3.82
CA LEU A 54 13.84 -3.14 2.69
C LEU A 54 14.12 -1.84 1.91
N MET A 55 13.09 -1.05 1.62
CA MET A 55 13.23 0.25 0.94
C MET A 55 14.01 1.27 1.77
N ALA A 56 13.78 1.30 3.09
CA ALA A 56 14.49 2.16 4.03
C ALA A 56 15.96 1.73 4.24
N GLY A 57 16.36 0.56 3.70
CA GLY A 57 17.72 0.04 3.84
C GLY A 57 18.04 -0.43 5.25
N LEU A 58 17.01 -0.72 6.07
CA LEU A 58 17.17 -1.09 7.49
C LEU A 58 17.26 -2.60 7.74
N LEU A 59 17.65 -3.39 6.75
CA LEU A 59 18.42 -4.62 7.02
C LEU A 59 19.87 -4.26 7.43
N ALA A 60 20.01 -3.29 8.33
CA ALA A 60 21.17 -3.06 9.16
C ALA A 60 20.85 -3.60 10.55
N SER A 61 20.90 -4.92 10.69
CA SER A 61 21.03 -5.66 11.96
C SER A 61 19.84 -5.64 12.93
N GLY A 62 19.24 -6.82 13.19
CA GLY A 62 18.70 -7.13 14.51
C GLY A 62 17.28 -7.67 14.56
N GLU A 63 17.19 -9.00 14.64
CA GLU A 63 16.21 -9.78 15.39
C GLU A 63 15.05 -9.07 16.14
N GLY A 64 13.83 -9.20 15.60
CA GLY A 64 12.59 -9.16 16.36
C GLY A 64 12.08 -10.59 16.60
N SER A 65 12.52 -11.20 17.71
CA SER A 65 12.05 -12.49 18.20
C SER A 65 10.52 -12.60 18.19
N LEU A 66 9.99 -13.55 17.42
CA LEU A 66 8.67 -14.12 17.67
C LEU A 66 8.73 -14.86 19.01
N SER A 67 8.11 -14.30 20.04
CA SER A 67 7.66 -15.01 21.24
C SER A 67 6.34 -14.42 21.70
#